data_AF-A0A4U1BEZ2-F1
#
_entry.id   AF-A0A4U1BEZ2-F1
#
_cell.length_a   1.000
_cell.length_b   1.000
_cell.length_c   1.000
_cell.angle_alpha   90.00
_cell.angle_beta   90.00
_cell.angle_gamma   90.00
#
_symmetry.space_group_name_H-M   'P 1'
#
loop_
_entity.id
_entity.type
_entity.pdbx_description
1 polymer ?
#
loop_
_entity_poly.entity_id
_entity_poly.type
_entity_poly.pdbx_seq_one_letter_code
_entity_poly.pdbx_strand_id
1 'polypeptide(L)'
;MKVSLLPASALLMLLTWNVSAESDFAYKKQIDRHPEALEIIEAREMKLLLDPNKVGYSPEIGLHKIWDKVKAFAESNNLTIQEKPYNFDGLTYSTKVYYDTVDKQLAKQGYLVRITTKYLQGQPASSALTVKYLDRNHPERVFGAMLDEEDAALEENVGPAHNYQLDTYLEKSLKVDADPSSLPSTFGEFAELAPLLSELSIAHDIELIGTGVYSIRMKPGYVVLPGLPFPSGISMEAWLPIDSGEQALIYDFSFGYPTGDYYDMESTHIAAESFMQKLYQHVDTTLGLKDNPKWRGSKASFLRNSGLEIPPFKNLKASDLRFYKAPKPLPDGTVAFNDDPS
;
A
#
# COMPACT_ATOMS: atom_id res chain seq x y z
N MET A 1 62.37 -50.46 11.29
CA MET A 1 61.83 -49.29 12.02
C MET A 1 60.86 -48.57 11.09
N LYS A 2 59.58 -48.57 11.44
CA LYS A 2 58.51 -47.86 10.72
C LYS A 2 58.54 -46.39 11.13
N VAL A 3 58.39 -45.48 10.16
CA VAL A 3 57.66 -44.22 10.38
C VAL A 3 56.85 -43.95 9.12
N SER A 4 55.53 -43.98 9.31
CA SER A 4 54.50 -43.58 8.37
C SER A 4 54.37 -42.06 8.35
N LEU A 5 54.09 -41.47 7.19
CA LEU A 5 53.38 -40.19 7.11
C LEU A 5 52.32 -40.30 5.99
N LEU A 6 51.10 -39.93 6.37
CA LEU A 6 49.82 -40.05 5.65
C LEU A 6 49.72 -39.11 4.44
N PRO A 7 48.80 -39.38 3.49
CA PRO A 7 48.46 -38.42 2.43
C PRO A 7 47.57 -37.30 3.01
N ALA A 8 47.91 -36.04 2.71
CA ALA A 8 47.12 -34.89 3.08
C ALA A 8 45.85 -34.83 2.22
N SER A 9 44.70 -35.12 2.84
CA SER A 9 43.37 -34.91 2.30
C SER A 9 43.03 -33.42 2.18
N ALA A 10 42.41 -33.07 1.04
CA ALA A 10 41.40 -32.05 0.81
C ALA A 10 41.35 -30.83 1.76
N LEU A 11 41.86 -29.69 1.29
CA LEU A 11 41.42 -28.38 1.76
C LEU A 11 40.31 -27.88 0.82
N LEU A 12 39.08 -28.30 1.07
CA LEU A 12 37.89 -27.69 0.48
C LEU A 12 37.69 -26.34 1.19
N MET A 13 38.07 -25.23 0.55
CA MET A 13 37.68 -23.89 0.99
C MET A 13 36.17 -23.76 0.84
N LEU A 14 35.44 -24.05 1.93
CA LEU A 14 34.12 -23.50 2.15
C LEU A 14 34.28 -21.98 2.28
N LEU A 15 34.02 -21.26 1.19
CA LEU A 15 33.63 -19.86 1.27
C LEU A 15 32.32 -19.78 2.05
N THR A 16 32.43 -19.68 3.37
CA THR A 16 31.36 -19.15 4.19
C THR A 16 31.16 -17.71 3.75
N TRP A 17 30.06 -17.45 3.04
CA TRP A 17 29.55 -16.11 2.88
C TRP A 17 29.21 -15.61 4.29
N ASN A 18 30.13 -14.90 4.92
CA ASN A 18 29.84 -14.05 6.05
C ASN A 18 28.98 -12.89 5.52
N VAL A 19 27.68 -13.14 5.36
CA VAL A 19 26.68 -12.09 5.36
C VAL A 19 26.75 -11.50 6.76
N SER A 20 27.16 -10.24 6.85
CA SER A 20 27.09 -9.42 8.06
C SER A 20 25.66 -9.47 8.59
N ALA A 21 25.42 -10.32 9.59
CA ALA A 21 24.12 -10.57 10.17
C ALA A 21 23.96 -9.75 11.45
N GLU A 22 23.49 -8.51 11.32
CA GLU A 22 22.67 -7.77 12.30
C GLU A 22 22.33 -6.38 11.72
N SER A 23 21.01 -6.07 11.66
CA SER A 23 20.33 -4.82 11.21
C SER A 23 19.81 -4.65 9.75
N ASP A 24 19.54 -5.71 8.97
CA ASP A 24 18.98 -5.53 7.61
C ASP A 24 17.45 -5.30 7.55
N PHE A 25 16.69 -5.77 8.54
CA PHE A 25 15.23 -5.62 8.56
C PHE A 25 14.78 -4.19 8.91
N ALA A 26 13.75 -3.71 8.21
CA ALA A 26 13.16 -2.39 8.38
C ALA A 26 12.57 -2.18 9.78
N TYR A 27 11.93 -3.20 10.37
CA TYR A 27 11.37 -3.06 11.73
C TYR A 27 12.45 -2.81 12.79
N LYS A 28 13.62 -3.46 12.68
CA LYS A 28 14.74 -3.21 13.60
C LYS A 28 15.21 -1.76 13.50
N LYS A 29 15.27 -1.21 12.28
CA LYS A 29 15.59 0.21 12.06
C LYS A 29 14.55 1.14 12.71
N GLN A 30 13.28 0.75 12.80
CA GLN A 30 12.28 1.54 13.52
C GLN A 30 12.48 1.46 15.04
N ILE A 31 12.74 0.27 15.58
CA ILE A 31 13.05 0.08 17.01
C ILE A 31 14.25 0.96 17.39
N ASP A 32 15.31 0.92 16.58
CA ASP A 32 16.52 1.70 16.83
C ASP A 32 16.28 3.22 16.78
N ARG A 33 15.38 3.69 15.89
CA ARG A 33 15.08 5.12 15.72
C ARG A 33 14.09 5.64 16.78
N HIS A 34 13.16 4.81 17.21
CA HIS A 34 12.00 5.23 18.02
C HIS A 34 11.67 4.21 19.13
N PRO A 35 12.62 3.87 20.02
CA PRO A 35 12.50 2.74 20.95
C PRO A 35 11.38 2.85 22.01
N GLU A 36 10.75 4.02 22.15
CA GLU A 36 9.67 4.27 23.12
C GLU A 36 8.32 4.59 22.46
N ALA A 37 8.25 4.66 21.12
CA ALA A 37 7.08 5.19 20.41
C ALA A 37 6.34 4.17 19.53
N LEU A 38 6.81 2.92 19.44
CA LEU A 38 6.22 1.95 18.51
C LEU A 38 5.00 1.21 19.05
N GLU A 39 4.72 1.30 20.36
CA GLU A 39 3.51 0.68 20.97
C GLU A 39 2.21 1.23 20.38
N ILE A 40 2.23 2.46 19.86
CA ILE A 40 1.07 3.11 19.25
C ILE A 40 0.96 2.87 17.74
N ILE A 41 1.90 2.14 17.14
CA ILE A 41 1.73 1.68 15.75
C ILE A 41 0.69 0.57 15.78
N GLU A 42 -0.38 0.73 15.00
CA GLU A 42 -1.51 -0.20 14.97
C GLU A 42 -1.39 -1.24 13.86
N ALA A 43 -0.65 -0.92 12.79
CA ALA A 43 -0.48 -1.81 11.66
C ALA A 43 0.84 -1.58 10.92
N ARG A 44 1.28 -2.62 10.20
CA ARG A 44 2.33 -2.54 9.19
C ARG A 44 1.78 -2.97 7.83
N GLU A 45 2.09 -2.22 6.78
CA GLU A 45 1.71 -2.55 5.40
C GLU A 45 2.94 -2.69 4.50
N MET A 46 3.09 -3.87 3.89
CA MET A 46 4.14 -4.19 2.93
C MET A 46 3.66 -3.82 1.52
N LYS A 47 4.42 -3.02 0.77
CA LYS A 47 3.99 -2.45 -0.51
C LYS A 47 5.04 -2.58 -1.61
N LEU A 48 4.59 -2.86 -2.83
CA LEU A 48 5.42 -2.92 -4.02
C LEU A 48 4.70 -2.30 -5.22
N LEU A 49 5.36 -1.43 -5.99
CA LEU A 49 4.81 -0.90 -7.23
C LEU A 49 5.26 -1.73 -8.44
N LEU A 50 4.36 -1.88 -9.40
CA LEU A 50 4.52 -2.72 -10.58
C LEU A 50 4.22 -1.90 -11.85
N ASP A 51 5.01 -2.15 -12.89
CA ASP A 51 5.06 -1.40 -14.15
C ASP A 51 4.00 -1.89 -15.15
N PRO A 52 3.07 -1.03 -15.59
CA PRO A 52 2.14 -1.38 -16.68
C PRO A 52 2.82 -1.81 -17.98
N ASN A 53 4.04 -1.35 -18.28
CA ASN A 53 4.78 -1.82 -19.47
C ASN A 53 5.15 -3.30 -19.39
N LYS A 54 5.32 -3.82 -18.19
CA LYS A 54 5.71 -5.22 -17.93
C LYS A 54 4.48 -6.10 -17.65
N VAL A 55 3.50 -5.55 -16.96
CA VAL A 55 2.24 -6.21 -16.60
C VAL A 55 1.29 -6.25 -17.80
N GLY A 56 1.17 -5.16 -18.54
CA GLY A 56 0.11 -4.88 -19.50
C GLY A 56 -0.76 -3.74 -19.00
N TYR A 57 -1.42 -3.02 -19.91
CA TYR A 57 -2.17 -1.80 -19.59
C TYR A 57 -3.63 -2.03 -19.20
N SER A 58 -4.20 -3.20 -19.53
CA SER A 58 -5.56 -3.56 -19.13
C SER A 58 -5.58 -3.89 -17.63
N PRO A 59 -6.36 -3.17 -16.80
CA PRO A 59 -6.38 -3.39 -15.34
C PRO A 59 -6.75 -4.82 -14.96
N GLU A 60 -7.85 -5.34 -15.50
CA GLU A 60 -8.34 -6.67 -15.20
C GLU A 60 -7.30 -7.74 -15.57
N ILE A 61 -6.82 -7.74 -16.81
CA ILE A 61 -5.80 -8.69 -17.28
C ILE A 61 -4.51 -8.55 -16.47
N GLY A 62 -4.11 -7.31 -16.19
CA GLY A 62 -2.90 -7.01 -15.42
C GLY A 62 -2.96 -7.54 -13.99
N LEU A 63 -4.07 -7.30 -13.28
CA LEU A 63 -4.28 -7.77 -11.91
C LEU A 63 -4.25 -9.30 -11.83
N HIS A 64 -4.87 -10.00 -12.79
CA HIS A 64 -4.79 -11.46 -12.89
C HIS A 64 -3.36 -11.94 -13.14
N LYS A 65 -2.64 -11.31 -14.07
CA LYS A 65 -1.25 -11.66 -14.36
C LYS A 65 -0.34 -11.45 -13.16
N ILE A 66 -0.53 -10.37 -12.39
CA ILE A 66 0.21 -10.13 -11.15
C ILE A 66 -0.08 -11.26 -10.16
N TRP A 67 -1.35 -11.62 -9.98
CA TRP A 67 -1.74 -12.69 -9.08
C TRP A 67 -1.08 -14.02 -9.42
N ASP A 68 -1.15 -14.44 -10.68
CA ASP A 68 -0.57 -15.69 -11.15
C ASP A 68 0.95 -15.74 -10.93
N LYS A 69 1.64 -14.61 -11.12
CA LYS A 69 3.07 -14.49 -10.88
C LYS A 69 3.41 -14.55 -9.40
N VAL A 70 2.62 -13.92 -8.54
CA VAL A 70 2.79 -14.00 -7.07
C VAL A 70 2.56 -15.44 -6.59
N LYS A 71 1.53 -16.13 -7.11
CA LYS A 71 1.28 -17.55 -6.78
C LYS A 71 2.42 -18.45 -7.18
N ALA A 72 2.87 -18.38 -8.43
CA ALA A 72 3.99 -19.19 -8.91
C ALA A 72 5.29 -18.91 -8.12
N PHE A 73 5.53 -17.65 -7.76
CA PHE A 73 6.65 -17.27 -6.91
C PHE A 73 6.54 -17.87 -5.51
N ALA A 74 5.37 -17.75 -4.87
CA ALA A 74 5.14 -18.26 -3.53
C ALA A 74 5.33 -19.78 -3.46
N GLU A 75 4.76 -20.51 -4.42
CA GLU A 75 4.95 -21.96 -4.58
C GLU A 75 6.43 -22.34 -4.73
N SER A 76 7.15 -21.67 -5.64
CA SER A 76 8.57 -21.94 -5.90
C SER A 76 9.51 -21.62 -4.73
N ASN A 77 9.06 -20.81 -3.77
CA ASN A 77 9.86 -20.33 -2.63
C ASN A 77 9.37 -20.88 -1.28
N ASN A 78 8.44 -21.85 -1.28
CA ASN A 78 7.81 -22.40 -0.09
C ASN A 78 7.20 -21.32 0.83
N LEU A 79 6.58 -20.30 0.24
CA LEU A 79 5.87 -19.25 0.95
C LEU A 79 4.36 -19.57 0.96
N THR A 80 3.74 -19.47 2.13
CA THR A 80 2.31 -19.80 2.27
C THR A 80 1.43 -18.61 1.96
N ILE A 81 0.70 -18.71 0.84
CA ILE A 81 -0.42 -17.84 0.52
C ILE A 81 -1.68 -18.69 0.32
N GLN A 82 -2.84 -18.11 0.58
CA GLN A 82 -4.14 -18.76 0.45
C GLN A 82 -5.01 -17.94 -0.51
N GLU A 83 -5.51 -18.55 -1.59
CA GLU A 83 -6.49 -17.90 -2.46
C GLU A 83 -7.86 -17.90 -1.78
N LYS A 84 -8.65 -16.83 -1.95
CA LYS A 84 -10.02 -16.81 -1.46
C LYS A 84 -10.84 -17.89 -2.16
N PRO A 85 -11.67 -18.67 -1.43
CA PRO A 85 -12.51 -19.69 -2.05
C PRO A 85 -13.59 -19.09 -2.97
N TYR A 86 -14.01 -17.86 -2.68
CA TYR A 86 -15.02 -17.14 -3.45
C TYR A 86 -14.52 -15.73 -3.79
N ASN A 87 -14.94 -15.24 -4.95
CA ASN A 87 -14.70 -13.86 -5.40
C ASN A 87 -13.21 -13.41 -5.38
N PHE A 88 -12.25 -14.33 -5.50
CA PHE A 88 -10.82 -13.98 -5.58
C PHE A 88 -10.50 -13.06 -6.78
N ASP A 89 -11.30 -13.18 -7.84
CA ASP A 89 -11.24 -12.38 -9.07
C ASP A 89 -12.21 -11.18 -9.06
N GLY A 90 -12.86 -10.93 -7.92
CA GLY A 90 -13.74 -9.78 -7.75
C GLY A 90 -12.98 -8.47 -7.97
N LEU A 91 -13.65 -7.47 -8.52
CA LEU A 91 -13.09 -6.14 -8.75
C LEU A 91 -13.91 -5.08 -8.03
N THR A 92 -13.24 -4.22 -7.27
CA THR A 92 -13.83 -3.04 -6.65
C THR A 92 -13.39 -1.80 -7.41
N TYR A 93 -14.35 -0.96 -7.77
CA TYR A 93 -14.13 0.23 -8.56
C TYR A 93 -14.33 1.47 -7.70
N SER A 94 -13.38 2.39 -7.77
CA SER A 94 -13.41 3.64 -7.02
C SER A 94 -12.72 4.77 -7.76
N THR A 95 -12.97 6.00 -7.35
CA THR A 95 -12.06 7.12 -7.59
C THR A 95 -11.23 7.37 -6.35
N LYS A 96 -10.03 7.92 -6.57
CA LYS A 96 -9.22 8.50 -5.52
C LYS A 96 -8.82 9.89 -5.97
N VAL A 97 -9.37 10.90 -5.31
CA VAL A 97 -9.11 12.30 -5.62
C VAL A 97 -8.34 12.93 -4.47
N TYR A 98 -7.15 13.42 -4.76
CA TYR A 98 -6.27 14.09 -3.81
C TYR A 98 -6.46 15.59 -3.93
N TYR A 99 -6.72 16.26 -2.82
CA TYR A 99 -7.05 17.68 -2.78
C TYR A 99 -5.90 18.48 -2.15
N ASP A 100 -5.56 19.59 -2.78
CA ASP A 100 -4.62 20.58 -2.26
C ASP A 100 -4.92 21.95 -2.87
N THR A 101 -4.35 23.01 -2.31
CA THR A 101 -4.39 24.32 -2.94
C THR A 101 -3.50 24.33 -4.18
N VAL A 102 -3.68 25.32 -5.07
CA VAL A 102 -2.79 25.53 -6.23
C VAL A 102 -1.31 25.53 -5.83
N ASP A 103 -1.00 26.18 -4.71
CA ASP A 103 0.36 26.32 -4.18
C ASP A 103 0.80 25.16 -3.28
N LYS A 104 0.01 24.09 -3.21
CA LYS A 104 0.31 22.87 -2.45
C LYS A 104 0.52 23.13 -0.94
N GLN A 105 -0.34 23.93 -0.34
CA GLN A 105 -0.19 24.34 1.07
C GLN A 105 -0.36 23.15 2.04
N LEU A 106 -1.26 22.20 1.77
CA LEU A 106 -1.42 21.01 2.61
C LEU A 106 -0.16 20.14 2.54
N ALA A 107 0.33 19.89 1.32
CA ALA A 107 1.56 19.16 1.09
C ALA A 107 2.77 19.74 1.83
N LYS A 108 2.93 21.07 1.79
CA LYS A 108 4.03 21.78 2.45
C LYS A 108 3.98 21.63 3.98
N GLN A 109 2.81 21.35 4.54
CA GLN A 109 2.60 21.09 5.96
C GLN A 109 2.59 19.59 6.30
N GLY A 110 2.89 18.70 5.35
CA GLY A 110 2.95 17.25 5.59
C GLY A 110 1.60 16.53 5.47
N TYR A 111 0.54 17.25 5.08
CA TYR A 111 -0.80 16.68 4.92
C TYR A 111 -1.05 16.19 3.49
N LEU A 112 -1.82 15.12 3.41
CA LEU A 112 -2.42 14.59 2.21
C LEU A 112 -3.90 14.37 2.49
N VAL A 113 -4.75 15.08 1.76
CA VAL A 113 -6.21 14.98 1.88
C VAL A 113 -6.74 14.27 0.64
N ARG A 114 -7.58 13.26 0.82
CA ARG A 114 -8.11 12.45 -0.27
C ARG A 114 -9.56 12.06 -0.03
N ILE A 115 -10.39 12.19 -1.05
CA ILE A 115 -11.70 11.52 -1.07
C ILE A 115 -11.60 10.27 -1.93
N THR A 116 -12.06 9.14 -1.37
CA THR A 116 -12.27 7.91 -2.13
C THR A 116 -13.76 7.68 -2.29
N THR A 117 -14.27 7.63 -3.53
CA THR A 117 -15.66 7.27 -3.82
C THR A 117 -15.69 5.87 -4.40
N LYS A 118 -16.40 4.94 -3.77
CA LYS A 118 -16.66 3.59 -4.29
C LYS A 118 -17.93 3.61 -5.14
N TYR A 119 -17.96 2.78 -6.18
CA TYR A 119 -19.09 2.70 -7.08
C TYR A 119 -19.72 1.30 -7.09
N LEU A 120 -21.04 1.27 -7.18
CA LEU A 120 -21.85 0.07 -7.37
C LEU A 120 -22.77 0.30 -8.57
N GLN A 121 -22.72 -0.58 -9.56
CA GLN A 121 -23.55 -0.49 -10.77
C GLN A 121 -23.47 0.88 -11.49
N GLY A 122 -22.28 1.48 -11.49
CA GLY A 122 -22.02 2.78 -12.12
C GLY A 122 -22.48 4.00 -11.31
N GLN A 123 -23.03 3.81 -10.11
CA GLN A 123 -23.45 4.89 -9.21
C GLN A 123 -22.51 5.00 -8.00
N PRO A 124 -22.24 6.21 -7.49
CA PRO A 124 -21.56 6.39 -6.20
C PRO A 124 -22.33 5.65 -5.10
N ALA A 125 -21.66 4.71 -4.43
CA ALA A 125 -22.24 3.90 -3.36
C ALA A 125 -21.83 4.41 -1.98
N SER A 126 -20.59 4.88 -1.85
CA SER A 126 -20.07 5.49 -0.64
C SER A 126 -18.87 6.38 -0.96
N SER A 127 -18.63 7.39 -0.12
CA SER A 127 -17.39 8.16 -0.14
C SER A 127 -16.79 8.23 1.25
N ALA A 128 -15.47 8.35 1.31
CA ALA A 128 -14.76 8.64 2.56
C ALA A 128 -13.66 9.66 2.32
N LEU A 129 -13.64 10.67 3.17
CA LEU A 129 -12.51 11.57 3.36
C LEU A 129 -11.43 10.82 4.14
N THR A 130 -10.19 10.89 3.67
CA THR A 130 -9.00 10.45 4.40
C THR A 130 -8.06 11.62 4.51
N VAL A 131 -7.70 11.99 5.74
CA VAL A 131 -6.62 12.94 6.02
C VAL A 131 -5.43 12.12 6.51
N LYS A 132 -4.29 12.29 5.85
CA LYS A 132 -3.04 11.60 6.18
C LYS A 132 -1.98 12.63 6.53
N TYR A 133 -1.24 12.39 7.59
CA TYR A 133 -0.03 13.13 7.91
C TYR A 133 1.19 12.23 7.72
N LEU A 134 2.18 12.73 6.97
CA LEU A 134 3.46 12.07 6.78
C LEU A 134 4.57 13.11 6.59
N ASP A 135 5.67 12.95 7.31
CA ASP A 135 6.91 13.70 7.08
C ASP A 135 8.08 12.71 7.00
N ARG A 136 8.57 12.49 5.78
CA ARG A 136 9.69 11.55 5.55
C ARG A 136 11.04 12.10 6.01
N ASN A 137 11.15 13.41 6.19
CA ASN A 137 12.38 14.07 6.64
C ASN A 137 12.42 14.21 8.17
N HIS A 138 11.25 14.27 8.80
CA HIS A 138 11.06 14.39 10.25
C HIS A 138 10.01 13.38 10.75
N PRO A 139 10.28 12.06 10.64
CA PRO A 139 9.29 11.02 10.96
C PRO A 139 8.77 11.08 12.39
N GLU A 140 9.53 11.66 13.33
CA GLU A 140 9.11 11.87 14.71
C GLU A 140 7.86 12.75 14.84
N ARG A 141 7.63 13.66 13.87
CA ARG A 141 6.42 14.51 13.87
C ARG A 141 5.14 13.73 13.64
N VAL A 142 5.23 12.54 13.04
CA VAL A 142 4.05 11.71 12.74
C VAL A 142 3.39 11.21 14.03
N PHE A 143 4.17 10.90 15.06
CA PHE A 143 3.64 10.48 16.37
C PHE A 143 2.85 11.59 17.06
N GLY A 144 3.23 12.85 16.87
CA GLY A 144 2.58 14.03 17.44
C GLY A 144 1.44 14.61 16.59
N ALA A 145 1.14 14.03 15.43
CA ALA A 145 0.03 14.49 14.59
C ALA A 145 -1.31 13.96 15.12
N MET A 146 -2.40 14.72 14.94
CA MET A 146 -3.78 14.25 15.21
C MET A 146 -3.94 13.61 16.61
N LEU A 147 -3.40 14.25 17.65
CA LEU A 147 -3.42 13.67 19.01
C LEU A 147 -4.83 13.65 19.62
N ASP A 148 -5.66 14.62 19.26
CA ASP A 148 -7.02 14.76 19.78
C ASP A 148 -8.06 13.96 18.97
N GLU A 149 -7.61 13.19 17.98
CA GLU A 149 -8.47 12.41 17.08
C GLU A 149 -8.41 10.93 17.46
N GLU A 150 -9.43 10.44 18.18
CA GLU A 150 -9.50 9.07 18.72
C GLU A 150 -9.42 7.99 17.61
N ASP A 151 -10.01 8.28 16.44
CA ASP A 151 -10.03 7.36 15.29
C ASP A 151 -8.79 7.48 14.37
N ALA A 152 -7.78 8.26 14.76
CA ALA A 152 -6.58 8.45 13.94
C ALA A 152 -5.56 7.32 14.16
N ALA A 153 -5.41 6.46 13.15
CA ALA A 153 -4.53 5.30 13.21
C ALA A 153 -3.12 5.59 12.69
N LEU A 154 -2.11 5.08 13.40
CA LEU A 154 -0.70 5.14 12.99
C LEU A 154 -0.27 3.82 12.31
N GLU A 155 0.23 3.93 11.08
CA GLU A 155 0.68 2.80 10.26
C GLU A 155 2.15 2.94 9.87
N GLU A 156 2.91 1.86 10.00
CA GLU A 156 4.21 1.72 9.36
C GLU A 156 4.08 1.15 7.94
N ASN A 157 4.59 1.88 6.97
CA ASN A 157 4.62 1.46 5.59
C ASN A 157 6.02 0.97 5.21
N VAL A 158 6.11 -0.25 4.69
CA VAL A 158 7.37 -0.89 4.32
C VAL A 158 7.39 -1.17 2.82
N GLY A 159 8.46 -0.79 2.14
CA GLY A 159 8.58 -1.01 0.70
C GLY A 159 10.01 -1.04 0.18
N PRO A 160 10.18 -1.17 -1.14
CA PRO A 160 11.48 -1.24 -1.80
C PRO A 160 12.43 -0.12 -1.40
N ALA A 161 13.69 -0.50 -1.21
CA ALA A 161 14.86 0.35 -1.13
C ALA A 161 15.95 -0.15 -2.10
N HIS A 162 17.07 0.56 -2.19
CA HIS A 162 18.17 0.17 -3.08
C HIS A 162 18.74 -1.21 -2.71
N ASN A 163 19.31 -1.90 -3.69
CA ASN A 163 19.96 -3.21 -3.54
C ASN A 163 19.03 -4.29 -2.96
N TYR A 164 17.75 -4.24 -3.33
CA TYR A 164 16.72 -5.17 -2.85
C TYR A 164 16.57 -5.22 -1.33
N GLN A 165 16.91 -4.12 -0.67
CA GLN A 165 16.60 -3.93 0.74
C GLN A 165 15.18 -3.38 0.89
N LEU A 166 14.67 -3.43 2.12
CA LEU A 166 13.43 -2.75 2.49
C LEU A 166 13.74 -1.53 3.36
N ASP A 167 12.90 -0.51 3.21
CA ASP A 167 12.90 0.69 4.03
C ASP A 167 11.46 1.07 4.36
N THR A 168 11.32 1.99 5.29
CA THR A 168 10.08 2.24 6.00
C THR A 168 9.77 3.73 6.11
N TYR A 169 8.50 4.06 6.27
CA TYR A 169 8.03 5.39 6.65
C TYR A 169 6.75 5.27 7.47
N LEU A 170 6.51 6.25 8.35
CA LEU A 170 5.32 6.34 9.17
C LEU A 170 4.27 7.23 8.50
N GLU A 171 3.01 6.90 8.71
CA GLU A 171 1.88 7.71 8.34
C GLU A 171 0.81 7.61 9.42
N LYS A 172 0.23 8.75 9.83
CA LYS A 172 -0.96 8.77 10.69
C LYS A 172 -2.16 9.23 9.88
N SER A 173 -3.29 8.56 10.02
CA SER A 173 -4.45 8.83 9.17
C SER A 173 -5.76 8.83 9.92
N LEU A 174 -6.60 9.82 9.63
CA LEU A 174 -8.00 9.88 10.02
C LEU A 174 -8.87 9.58 8.79
N LYS A 175 -9.92 8.82 8.99
CA LYS A 175 -10.92 8.53 7.95
C LYS A 175 -12.30 8.89 8.44
N VAL A 176 -13.00 9.73 7.67
CA VAL A 176 -14.38 10.18 7.94
C VAL A 176 -15.25 9.84 6.75
N ASP A 177 -16.46 9.35 7.00
CA ASP A 177 -17.42 9.11 5.93
C ASP A 177 -17.88 10.45 5.31
N ALA A 178 -18.02 10.46 3.98
CA ALA A 178 -18.42 11.65 3.24
C ALA A 178 -19.64 11.32 2.36
N ASP A 179 -20.52 12.30 2.18
CA ASP A 179 -21.66 12.15 1.28
C ASP A 179 -21.18 12.24 -0.18
N PRO A 180 -21.30 11.18 -1.00
CA PRO A 180 -20.94 11.24 -2.41
C PRO A 180 -21.73 12.27 -3.23
N SER A 181 -22.89 12.71 -2.75
CA SER A 181 -23.74 13.71 -3.43
C SER A 181 -23.36 15.15 -3.13
N SER A 182 -22.54 15.38 -2.09
CA SER A 182 -22.14 16.71 -1.63
C SER A 182 -20.67 16.71 -1.22
N LEU A 183 -19.78 16.60 -2.21
CA LEU A 183 -18.34 16.63 -1.97
C LEU A 183 -17.85 18.08 -1.71
N PRO A 184 -16.95 18.28 -0.73
CA PRO A 184 -16.39 19.59 -0.43
C PRO A 184 -15.49 20.11 -1.56
N SER A 185 -15.38 21.43 -1.64
CA SER A 185 -14.67 22.19 -2.67
C SER A 185 -13.70 23.22 -2.09
N THR A 186 -13.98 23.76 -0.90
CA THR A 186 -13.10 24.72 -0.20
C THR A 186 -12.45 24.10 1.03
N PHE A 187 -11.33 24.66 1.46
CA PHE A 187 -10.63 24.17 2.66
C PHE A 187 -11.53 24.16 3.90
N GLY A 188 -12.39 25.17 4.07
CA GLY A 188 -13.35 25.25 5.15
C GLY A 188 -14.34 24.09 5.16
N GLU A 189 -14.89 23.71 4.00
CA GLU A 189 -15.80 22.56 3.88
C GLU A 189 -15.09 21.23 4.18
N PHE A 190 -13.81 21.09 3.83
CA PHE A 190 -13.01 19.94 4.26
C PHE A 190 -12.80 19.93 5.78
N ALA A 191 -12.58 21.09 6.38
CA ALA A 191 -12.38 21.25 7.81
C ALA A 191 -13.67 21.04 8.63
N GLU A 192 -14.85 21.26 8.04
CA GLU A 192 -16.13 20.86 8.64
C GLU A 192 -16.26 19.34 8.78
N LEU A 193 -15.69 18.57 7.83
CA LEU A 193 -15.69 17.11 7.88
C LEU A 193 -14.56 16.54 8.75
N ALA A 194 -13.39 17.18 8.75
CA ALA A 194 -12.24 16.79 9.55
C ALA A 194 -11.73 18.00 10.35
N PRO A 195 -12.27 18.23 11.57
CA PRO A 195 -12.02 19.43 12.36
C PRO A 195 -10.54 19.78 12.58
N LEU A 196 -9.65 18.78 12.72
CA LEU A 196 -8.19 18.99 12.84
C LEU A 196 -7.61 19.88 11.73
N LEU A 197 -8.22 19.91 10.54
CA LEU A 197 -7.74 20.76 9.45
C LEU A 197 -7.90 22.25 9.77
N SER A 198 -8.86 22.63 10.62
CA SER A 198 -9.07 24.03 11.04
C SER A 198 -7.87 24.62 11.79
N GLU A 199 -6.97 23.78 12.31
CA GLU A 199 -5.76 24.21 13.02
C GLU A 199 -4.63 24.63 12.08
N LEU A 200 -4.74 24.27 10.79
CA LEU A 200 -3.75 24.63 9.80
C LEU A 200 -3.88 26.10 9.43
N SER A 201 -2.75 26.75 9.20
CA SER A 201 -2.70 28.16 8.77
C SER A 201 -3.04 28.32 7.29
N ILE A 202 -4.23 27.86 6.87
CA ILE A 202 -4.76 27.93 5.51
C ILE A 202 -6.11 28.65 5.56
N ALA A 203 -6.36 29.59 4.64
CA ALA A 203 -7.61 30.33 4.60
C ALA A 203 -8.80 29.41 4.29
N HIS A 204 -9.91 29.54 5.02
CA HIS A 204 -11.07 28.63 4.89
C HIS A 204 -11.77 28.73 3.52
N ASP A 205 -11.78 29.91 2.90
CA ASP A 205 -12.44 30.17 1.62
C ASP A 205 -11.60 29.76 0.40
N ILE A 206 -10.37 29.27 0.61
CA ILE A 206 -9.51 28.83 -0.50
C ILE A 206 -10.06 27.56 -1.15
N GLU A 207 -10.11 27.55 -2.48
CA GLU A 207 -10.48 26.38 -3.26
C GLU A 207 -9.39 25.29 -3.16
N LEU A 208 -9.82 24.04 -2.98
CA LEU A 208 -8.93 22.89 -3.14
C LEU A 208 -9.16 22.24 -4.50
N ILE A 209 -8.06 22.06 -5.24
CA ILE A 209 -8.07 21.45 -6.56
C ILE A 209 -7.82 19.95 -6.40
N GLY A 210 -8.75 19.15 -6.92
CA GLY A 210 -8.64 17.70 -6.95
C GLY A 210 -7.73 17.20 -8.08
N THR A 211 -6.84 16.27 -7.78
CA THR A 211 -6.11 15.43 -8.75
C THR A 211 -6.57 13.99 -8.59
N GLY A 212 -7.25 13.46 -9.61
CA GLY A 212 -7.98 12.19 -9.52
C GLY A 212 -7.40 11.05 -10.36
N VAL A 213 -7.61 9.82 -9.90
CA VAL A 213 -7.42 8.58 -10.67
C VAL A 213 -8.63 7.68 -10.52
N TYR A 214 -8.92 6.88 -11.55
CA TYR A 214 -9.73 5.67 -11.34
C TYR A 214 -8.88 4.62 -10.65
N SER A 215 -9.53 3.80 -9.83
CA SER A 215 -8.90 2.76 -9.06
C SER A 215 -9.71 1.48 -9.18
N ILE A 216 -9.06 0.44 -9.70
CA ILE A 216 -9.62 -0.91 -9.82
C ILE A 216 -8.81 -1.83 -8.93
N ARG A 217 -9.47 -2.46 -7.96
CA ARG A 217 -8.83 -3.24 -6.90
C ARG A 217 -9.29 -4.70 -6.91
N MET A 218 -8.35 -5.61 -6.72
CA MET A 218 -8.58 -7.06 -6.52
C MET A 218 -7.99 -7.49 -5.18
N LYS A 219 -8.72 -8.32 -4.42
CA LYS A 219 -8.29 -8.90 -3.14
C LYS A 219 -8.33 -10.43 -3.21
N PRO A 220 -7.31 -11.06 -3.83
CA PRO A 220 -7.41 -12.44 -4.28
C PRO A 220 -7.19 -13.48 -3.19
N GLY A 221 -6.65 -13.10 -2.04
CA GLY A 221 -6.19 -14.06 -1.05
C GLY A 221 -5.48 -13.43 0.12
N TYR A 222 -4.69 -14.26 0.79
CA TYR A 222 -4.03 -13.94 2.04
C TYR A 222 -2.59 -14.45 2.06
N VAL A 223 -1.72 -13.75 2.80
CA VAL A 223 -0.40 -14.26 3.24
C VAL A 223 -0.58 -14.84 4.64
N VAL A 224 -0.04 -16.05 4.87
CA VAL A 224 -0.05 -16.64 6.21
C VAL A 224 1.26 -16.28 6.91
N LEU A 225 1.17 -15.49 7.97
CA LEU A 225 2.32 -15.11 8.78
C LEU A 225 2.29 -15.84 10.13
N PRO A 226 3.46 -16.23 10.67
CA PRO A 226 3.53 -16.76 12.04
C PRO A 226 3.07 -15.70 13.04
N GLY A 227 2.59 -16.14 14.20
CA GLY A 227 2.21 -15.26 15.30
C GLY A 227 0.87 -14.52 15.13
N LEU A 228 0.23 -14.58 13.95
CA LEU A 228 -1.08 -13.98 13.73
C LEU A 228 -2.22 -14.99 13.90
N PRO A 229 -3.33 -14.60 14.54
CA PRO A 229 -4.52 -15.45 14.65
C PRO A 229 -5.25 -15.61 13.31
N PHE A 230 -5.05 -14.68 12.37
CA PHE A 230 -5.71 -14.68 11.05
C PHE A 230 -4.71 -14.34 9.94
N PRO A 231 -4.89 -14.90 8.73
CA PRO A 231 -4.08 -14.55 7.56
C PRO A 231 -4.20 -13.06 7.16
N SER A 232 -3.12 -12.49 6.63
CA SER A 232 -3.03 -11.10 6.19
C SER A 232 -3.57 -10.92 4.76
N GLY A 233 -4.61 -10.13 4.58
CA GLY A 233 -5.24 -9.90 3.27
C GLY A 233 -4.29 -9.28 2.25
N ILE A 234 -4.24 -9.87 1.06
CA ILE A 234 -3.54 -9.33 -0.10
C ILE A 234 -4.48 -8.36 -0.83
N SER A 235 -3.97 -7.18 -1.19
CA SER A 235 -4.63 -6.24 -2.08
C SER A 235 -3.73 -5.93 -3.27
N MET A 236 -4.32 -5.86 -4.46
CA MET A 236 -3.66 -5.34 -5.65
C MET A 236 -4.57 -4.29 -6.28
N GLU A 237 -3.99 -3.20 -6.76
CA GLU A 237 -4.76 -2.09 -7.29
C GLU A 237 -4.09 -1.49 -8.52
N ALA A 238 -4.88 -1.25 -9.55
CA ALA A 238 -4.49 -0.50 -10.74
C ALA A 238 -5.03 0.93 -10.62
N TRP A 239 -4.19 1.93 -10.88
CA TRP A 239 -4.64 3.31 -11.08
C TRP A 239 -4.64 3.67 -12.56
N LEU A 240 -5.70 4.35 -12.99
CA LEU A 240 -5.87 4.81 -14.37
C LEU A 240 -6.09 6.32 -14.41
N PRO A 241 -5.69 7.00 -15.51
CA PRO A 241 -5.96 8.42 -15.71
C PRO A 241 -7.47 8.65 -15.74
N ILE A 242 -7.93 9.72 -15.13
CA ILE A 242 -9.36 9.93 -14.96
C ILE A 242 -10.10 10.40 -16.23
N ASP A 243 -9.35 10.92 -17.19
CA ASP A 243 -9.84 11.45 -18.46
C ASP A 243 -10.01 10.36 -19.54
N SER A 244 -9.18 9.31 -19.49
CA SER A 244 -9.23 8.19 -20.44
C SER A 244 -9.81 6.92 -19.81
N GLY A 245 -9.45 6.60 -18.56
CA GLY A 245 -9.92 5.40 -17.86
C GLY A 245 -9.58 4.06 -18.51
N GLU A 246 -8.69 4.04 -19.51
CA GLU A 246 -8.46 2.86 -20.37
C GLU A 246 -7.15 2.13 -20.07
N GLN A 247 -6.09 2.86 -19.71
CA GLN A 247 -4.76 2.28 -19.50
C GLN A 247 -4.28 2.50 -18.07
N ALA A 248 -3.74 1.47 -17.44
CA ALA A 248 -3.12 1.60 -16.14
C ALA A 248 -1.87 2.50 -16.19
N LEU A 249 -1.81 3.48 -15.28
CA LEU A 249 -0.63 4.29 -14.97
C LEU A 249 0.35 3.54 -14.08
N ILE A 250 -0.20 2.77 -13.15
CA ILE A 250 0.57 2.02 -12.17
C ILE A 250 -0.27 0.89 -11.57
N TYR A 251 0.40 -0.19 -11.18
CA TYR A 251 -0.17 -1.23 -10.33
C TYR A 251 0.57 -1.28 -8.99
N ASP A 252 -0.07 -1.81 -7.97
CA ASP A 252 0.62 -2.27 -6.77
C ASP A 252 0.19 -3.67 -6.33
N PHE A 253 1.02 -4.21 -5.44
CA PHE A 253 0.76 -5.36 -4.61
C PHE A 253 1.04 -4.94 -3.17
N SER A 254 0.11 -5.22 -2.26
CA SER A 254 0.31 -5.01 -0.83
C SER A 254 -0.37 -6.08 0.03
N PHE A 255 0.12 -6.21 1.26
CA PHE A 255 -0.58 -6.89 2.35
C PHE A 255 -0.16 -6.21 3.65
N GLY A 256 -1.07 -6.20 4.63
CA GLY A 256 -0.81 -5.61 5.94
C GLY A 256 -1.29 -6.50 7.06
N TYR A 257 -0.78 -6.22 8.26
CA TYR A 257 -1.16 -6.92 9.48
C TYR A 257 -1.18 -5.96 10.66
N PRO A 258 -2.10 -6.18 11.63
CA PRO A 258 -2.11 -5.41 12.86
C PRO A 258 -0.90 -5.76 13.70
N THR A 259 -0.36 -4.81 14.45
CA THR A 259 0.83 -5.00 15.29
C THR A 259 0.50 -5.48 16.69
N GLY A 260 -0.63 -5.07 17.27
CA GLY A 260 -0.92 -5.35 18.69
C GLY A 260 0.17 -4.74 19.56
N ASP A 261 1.14 -5.55 20.01
CA ASP A 261 2.41 -5.09 20.56
C ASP A 261 3.53 -5.24 19.51
N TYR A 262 4.06 -4.10 19.03
CA TYR A 262 5.10 -4.07 18.02
C TYR A 262 6.36 -4.86 18.41
N TYR A 263 6.75 -4.85 19.69
CA TYR A 263 8.01 -5.46 20.13
C TYR A 263 7.91 -6.99 20.22
N ASP A 264 6.74 -7.52 20.54
CA ASP A 264 6.47 -8.97 20.67
C ASP A 264 6.21 -9.67 19.32
N MET A 265 6.36 -8.95 18.21
CA MET A 265 6.03 -9.39 16.87
C MET A 265 7.23 -9.78 15.99
N GLU A 266 8.42 -9.99 16.56
CA GLU A 266 9.66 -10.26 15.80
C GLU A 266 9.48 -11.33 14.71
N SER A 267 8.87 -12.48 15.05
CA SER A 267 8.68 -13.58 14.08
C SER A 267 7.77 -13.18 12.91
N THR A 268 6.69 -12.44 13.18
CA THR A 268 5.77 -11.90 12.18
C THR A 268 6.48 -10.89 11.28
N HIS A 269 7.25 -9.98 11.86
CA HIS A 269 7.99 -8.95 11.14
C HIS A 269 9.02 -9.55 10.19
N ILE A 270 9.83 -10.48 10.69
CA ILE A 270 10.83 -11.18 9.88
C ILE A 270 10.16 -11.93 8.73
N ALA A 271 9.06 -12.63 8.98
CA ALA A 271 8.35 -13.38 7.94
C ALA A 271 7.79 -12.47 6.85
N ALA A 272 7.13 -11.37 7.24
CA ALA A 272 6.51 -10.42 6.31
C ALA A 272 7.56 -9.69 5.47
N GLU A 273 8.63 -9.20 6.09
CA GLU A 273 9.71 -8.52 5.38
C GLU A 273 10.50 -9.49 4.49
N SER A 274 10.77 -10.72 4.95
CA SER A 274 11.42 -11.74 4.13
C SER A 274 10.59 -12.11 2.91
N PHE A 275 9.26 -12.22 3.07
CA PHE A 275 8.34 -12.43 1.95
C PHE A 275 8.47 -11.28 0.93
N MET A 276 8.33 -10.03 1.40
CA MET A 276 8.32 -8.86 0.52
C MET A 276 9.67 -8.64 -0.14
N GLN A 277 10.77 -8.87 0.57
CA GLN A 277 12.13 -8.75 0.04
C GLN A 277 12.38 -9.76 -1.08
N LYS A 278 12.06 -11.05 -0.87
CA LYS A 278 12.21 -12.08 -1.89
C LYS A 278 11.29 -11.82 -3.09
N LEU A 279 10.05 -11.39 -2.84
CA LEU A 279 9.12 -11.03 -3.91
C LEU A 279 9.70 -9.88 -4.73
N TYR A 280 10.18 -8.82 -4.07
CA TYR A 280 10.80 -7.68 -4.74
C TYR A 280 11.99 -8.12 -5.61
N GLN A 281 12.91 -8.92 -5.07
CA GLN A 281 14.04 -9.49 -5.84
C GLN A 281 13.58 -10.27 -7.07
N HIS A 282 12.53 -11.08 -6.92
CA HIS A 282 12.02 -11.92 -8.00
C HIS A 282 11.31 -11.13 -9.09
N VAL A 283 10.46 -10.18 -8.72
CA VAL A 283 9.58 -9.49 -9.67
C VAL A 283 10.14 -8.18 -10.20
N ASP A 284 11.21 -7.61 -9.63
CA ASP A 284 11.75 -6.32 -10.06
C ASP A 284 12.04 -6.26 -11.56
N THR A 285 12.67 -7.30 -12.11
CA THR A 285 12.99 -7.37 -13.55
C THR A 285 11.78 -7.70 -14.42
N THR A 286 10.83 -8.48 -13.90
CA THR A 286 9.72 -9.05 -14.70
C THR A 286 8.41 -8.28 -14.61
N LEU A 287 8.15 -7.58 -13.50
CA LEU A 287 6.93 -6.80 -13.23
C LEU A 287 7.22 -5.44 -12.59
N GLY A 288 8.33 -5.27 -11.86
CA GLY A 288 8.56 -4.13 -10.99
C GLY A 288 8.68 -2.80 -11.73
N LEU A 289 8.19 -1.74 -11.10
CA LEU A 289 8.39 -0.37 -11.56
C LEU A 289 9.87 0.02 -11.53
N LYS A 290 10.33 0.68 -12.60
CA LYS A 290 11.66 1.31 -12.60
C LYS A 290 11.75 2.33 -11.46
N ASP A 291 12.89 2.35 -10.78
CA ASP A 291 13.15 3.26 -9.65
C ASP A 291 12.16 3.06 -8.49
N ASN A 292 11.65 1.84 -8.31
CA ASN A 292 10.83 1.43 -7.16
C ASN A 292 11.31 2.00 -5.80
N PRO A 293 12.62 2.00 -5.49
CA PRO A 293 13.16 2.59 -4.26
C PRO A 293 12.81 4.06 -4.02
N LYS A 294 12.64 4.86 -5.07
CA LYS A 294 12.23 6.28 -4.97
C LYS A 294 10.85 6.42 -4.33
N TRP A 295 9.98 5.44 -4.55
CA TRP A 295 8.57 5.50 -4.18
C TRP A 295 8.27 4.77 -2.87
N ARG A 296 9.11 3.78 -2.50
CA ARG A 296 8.92 2.90 -1.33
C ARG A 296 7.52 2.29 -1.29
N GLY A 297 7.00 1.85 -2.43
CA GLY A 297 5.65 1.29 -2.53
C GLY A 297 4.50 2.30 -2.51
N SER A 298 4.75 3.61 -2.36
CA SER A 298 3.69 4.62 -2.26
C SER A 298 3.20 5.09 -3.64
N LYS A 299 2.02 4.62 -4.05
CA LYS A 299 1.33 5.13 -5.26
C LYS A 299 1.04 6.63 -5.18
N ALA A 300 0.72 7.16 -3.99
CA ALA A 300 0.49 8.60 -3.80
C ALA A 300 1.77 9.42 -4.04
N SER A 301 2.94 8.92 -3.60
CA SER A 301 4.23 9.55 -3.90
C SER A 301 4.54 9.51 -5.39
N PHE A 302 4.26 8.38 -6.05
CA PHE A 302 4.39 8.25 -7.50
C PHE A 302 3.51 9.27 -8.23
N LEU A 303 2.22 9.35 -7.91
CA LEU A 303 1.27 10.26 -8.54
C LEU A 303 1.73 11.73 -8.45
N ARG A 304 2.20 12.15 -7.28
CA ARG A 304 2.50 13.56 -7.00
C ARG A 304 3.86 14.01 -7.52
N ASN A 305 4.82 13.10 -7.66
CA ASN A 305 6.24 13.44 -7.87
C ASN A 305 6.88 12.73 -9.08
N SER A 306 6.12 11.96 -9.87
CA SER A 306 6.59 11.34 -11.12
C SER A 306 6.68 12.31 -12.30
N GLY A 307 6.01 13.47 -12.20
CA GLY A 307 5.87 14.41 -13.30
C GLY A 307 4.72 14.07 -14.26
N LEU A 308 3.84 13.14 -13.88
CA LEU A 308 2.60 12.89 -14.61
C LEU A 308 1.72 14.14 -14.60
N GLU A 309 1.31 14.57 -15.79
CA GLU A 309 0.29 15.61 -15.94
C GLU A 309 -1.08 14.94 -15.86
N ILE A 310 -1.81 15.24 -14.80
CA ILE A 310 -3.17 14.75 -14.60
C ILE A 310 -4.07 15.98 -14.54
N PRO A 311 -5.08 16.07 -15.42
CA PRO A 311 -5.98 17.22 -15.42
C PRO A 311 -6.72 17.31 -14.07
N PRO A 312 -7.11 18.52 -13.64
CA PRO A 312 -7.96 18.69 -12.48
C PRO A 312 -9.21 17.82 -12.57
N PHE A 313 -9.55 17.17 -11.46
CA PHE A 313 -10.72 16.34 -11.35
C PHE A 313 -11.97 17.16 -11.63
N LYS A 314 -12.75 16.73 -12.62
CA LYS A 314 -14.12 17.18 -12.86
C LYS A 314 -14.97 15.92 -12.71
N ASN A 315 -15.97 15.96 -11.84
CA ASN A 315 -16.84 14.83 -11.46
C ASN A 315 -17.01 13.75 -12.54
N LEU A 316 -16.94 12.49 -12.12
CA LEU A 316 -17.12 11.35 -13.02
C LEU A 316 -18.51 11.27 -13.64
N LYS A 317 -18.58 10.74 -14.87
CA LYS A 317 -19.84 10.31 -15.46
C LYS A 317 -20.04 8.82 -15.19
N ALA A 318 -21.28 8.41 -14.92
CA ALA A 318 -21.65 7.01 -14.72
C ALA A 318 -21.26 6.10 -15.91
N SER A 319 -21.15 6.65 -17.11
CA SER A 319 -20.68 5.97 -18.32
C SER A 319 -19.23 5.48 -18.24
N ASP A 320 -18.44 5.93 -17.28
CA ASP A 320 -17.00 5.67 -17.24
C ASP A 320 -16.68 4.35 -16.48
N LEU A 321 -17.71 3.70 -15.93
CA LEU A 321 -17.63 2.48 -15.11
C LEU A 321 -18.17 1.22 -15.83
N ARG A 322 -18.10 1.22 -17.17
CA ARG A 322 -18.77 0.29 -18.10
C ARG A 322 -18.51 -1.21 -17.90
N PHE A 323 -17.63 -1.63 -16.98
CA PHE A 323 -17.18 -3.02 -16.84
C PHE A 323 -17.19 -3.57 -15.40
N TYR A 324 -17.94 -2.96 -14.47
CA TYR A 324 -18.10 -3.53 -13.14
C TYR A 324 -18.65 -4.96 -13.20
N LYS A 325 -17.88 -5.94 -12.71
CA LYS A 325 -18.33 -7.33 -12.52
C LYS A 325 -18.88 -7.46 -11.11
N ALA A 326 -20.15 -7.84 -11.00
CA ALA A 326 -20.75 -8.14 -9.71
C ALA A 326 -19.97 -9.27 -9.02
N PRO A 327 -19.81 -9.23 -7.69
CA PRO A 327 -19.18 -10.33 -6.96
C PRO A 327 -19.96 -11.63 -7.19
N LYS A 328 -19.25 -12.75 -7.23
CA LYS A 328 -19.90 -14.07 -7.34
C LYS A 328 -20.71 -14.36 -6.07
N PRO A 329 -21.94 -14.88 -6.17
CA PRO A 329 -22.68 -15.32 -5.00
C PRO A 329 -21.96 -16.48 -4.32
N LEU A 330 -21.97 -16.48 -2.99
CA LEU A 330 -21.57 -17.58 -2.12
C LEU A 330 -22.55 -18.77 -2.27
N PRO A 331 -22.18 -19.98 -1.81
CA PRO A 331 -23.04 -21.16 -1.91
C PRO A 331 -24.40 -21.02 -1.22
N ASP A 332 -24.51 -20.14 -0.22
CA ASP A 332 -25.75 -19.81 0.49
C ASP A 332 -26.58 -18.72 -0.20
N GLY A 333 -26.13 -18.23 -1.36
CA GLY A 333 -26.80 -17.19 -2.16
C GLY A 333 -26.49 -15.76 -1.73
N THR A 334 -25.69 -15.55 -0.67
CA THR A 334 -25.22 -14.22 -0.28
C THR A 334 -24.12 -13.72 -1.22
N VAL A 335 -23.88 -12.41 -1.27
CA VAL A 335 -22.85 -11.81 -2.13
C VAL A 335 -21.73 -11.29 -1.23
N ALA A 336 -20.58 -11.95 -1.22
CA ALA A 336 -19.41 -11.45 -0.53
C ALA A 336 -18.81 -10.29 -1.33
N PHE A 337 -18.75 -9.10 -0.72
CA PHE A 337 -18.00 -8.00 -1.31
C PHE A 337 -16.51 -8.30 -1.21
N ASN A 338 -15.72 -7.76 -2.13
CA ASN A 338 -14.26 -7.96 -2.07
C ASN A 338 -13.64 -7.36 -0.79
N ASP A 339 -14.35 -6.42 -0.15
CA ASP A 339 -13.98 -5.84 1.13
C ASP A 339 -14.32 -6.71 2.34
N ASP A 340 -15.02 -7.83 2.15
CA ASP A 340 -15.34 -8.79 3.18
C ASP A 340 -14.07 -9.59 3.58
N PRO A 341 -13.71 -9.64 4.87
CA PRO A 341 -12.59 -10.42 5.37
C PRO A 341 -12.86 -11.94 5.40
N SER A 342 -14.07 -12.39 5.07
CA SER A 342 -14.45 -13.82 5.07
C SER A 342 -13.76 -14.66 3.99
#